data_AF-A0A8J5X4Z0-F1
#
_entry.id   AF-A0A8J5X4Z0-F1
#
_cell.length_a   1.000
_cell.length_b   1.000
_cell.length_c   1.000
_cell.angle_alpha   90.00
_cell.angle_beta   90.00
_cell.angle_gamma   90.00
#
_symmetry.space_group_name_H-M   'P 1'
#
loop_
_entity.id
_entity.type
_entity.pdbx_description
1 polymer ?
#
loop_
_entity_poly.entity_id
_entity_poly.type
_entity_poly.pdbx_seq_one_letter_code
_entity_poly.pdbx_strand_id
1 'polypeptide(L)'
;MSAEQTETERRFLREPLPDAVLVPGVVPGVGAKNVQKLADQDVRSAQQLMGYYCLLNRDAAVFTRWLQGCDIQQRYVQVILHALASKSAEFCTDEVPVYPRSPPRGADGSTTAIHENFARSPLWTGKIVPGQVPGLGAAGIARVAAAVVTRLASSDAASVPSAVQLLGLFLALGRDASQFNAFLTTDCGCQPQHARRTVEALQSKAESICDAQTAGTSTPTTQRTGSRLESTPEVASAVRGVGADEAAVVAQVASTRSSLGWLLLLGALVAAVAVLARAGGYP
;
A
#
# COMPACT_ATOMS: atom_id res chain seq x y z
N MET A 1 -2.51 -13.58 -24.01
CA MET A 1 -1.65 -13.85 -22.84
C MET A 1 -1.06 -15.23 -22.99
N SER A 2 0.22 -15.42 -22.68
CA SER A 2 0.84 -16.75 -22.67
C SER A 2 0.38 -17.55 -21.44
N ALA A 3 0.42 -18.88 -21.49
CA ALA A 3 0.06 -19.73 -20.34
C ALA A 3 0.88 -19.42 -19.08
N GLU A 4 2.15 -19.07 -19.26
CA GLU A 4 3.05 -18.63 -18.18
C GLU A 4 2.57 -17.35 -17.48
N GLN A 5 2.09 -16.36 -18.25
CA GLN A 5 1.52 -15.13 -17.68
C GLN A 5 0.30 -15.42 -16.80
N THR A 6 -0.52 -16.38 -17.22
CA THR A 6 -1.71 -16.77 -16.45
C THR A 6 -1.33 -17.46 -15.14
N GLU A 7 -0.26 -18.26 -15.11
CA GLU A 7 0.17 -18.92 -13.86
C GLU A 7 0.83 -17.94 -12.90
N THR A 8 1.69 -17.05 -13.39
CA THR A 8 2.27 -15.96 -12.60
C THR A 8 1.18 -15.08 -11.99
N GLU A 9 0.15 -14.73 -12.76
CA GLU A 9 -0.98 -13.95 -12.26
C GLU A 9 -1.76 -14.69 -11.17
N ARG A 10 -2.13 -15.96 -11.39
CA ARG A 10 -2.81 -16.77 -10.37
C ARG A 10 -1.99 -16.86 -9.08
N ARG A 11 -0.68 -17.08 -9.20
CA ARG A 11 0.23 -17.13 -8.07
C ARG A 11 0.25 -15.80 -7.32
N PHE A 12 0.42 -14.69 -8.04
CA PHE A 12 0.41 -13.35 -7.46
C PHE A 12 -0.89 -13.02 -6.72
N LEU A 13 -2.05 -13.43 -7.26
CA LEU A 13 -3.35 -13.22 -6.62
C LEU A 13 -3.57 -14.12 -5.40
N ARG A 14 -3.04 -15.35 -5.39
CA ARG A 14 -3.23 -16.28 -4.26
C ARG A 14 -2.22 -16.10 -3.13
N GLU A 15 -0.98 -15.80 -3.47
CA GLU A 15 0.10 -15.69 -2.48
C GLU A 15 0.14 -14.28 -1.88
N PRO A 16 0.52 -14.14 -0.60
CA PRO A 16 0.81 -12.83 -0.02
C PRO A 16 1.92 -12.10 -0.77
N LEU A 17 1.95 -10.77 -0.68
CA LEU A 17 2.98 -9.97 -1.32
C LEU A 17 4.34 -10.22 -0.66
N PRO A 18 5.35 -10.76 -1.37
CA PRO A 18 6.64 -11.03 -0.76
C PRO A 18 7.37 -9.74 -0.40
N ASP A 19 7.99 -9.71 0.78
CA ASP A 19 8.91 -8.65 1.21
C ASP A 19 10.32 -8.80 0.61
N ALA A 20 10.56 -9.92 -0.06
CA ALA A 20 11.82 -10.19 -0.73
C ALA A 20 12.10 -9.18 -1.84
N VAL A 21 13.38 -9.10 -2.21
CA VAL A 21 13.84 -8.31 -3.37
C VAL A 21 13.00 -8.69 -4.59
N LEU A 22 12.56 -7.66 -5.33
CA LEU A 22 11.72 -7.77 -6.50
C LEU A 22 12.50 -8.50 -7.59
N VAL A 23 12.10 -9.74 -7.88
CA VAL A 23 12.67 -10.56 -8.95
C VAL A 23 11.69 -10.69 -10.13
N PRO A 24 12.19 -11.00 -11.35
CA PRO A 24 11.33 -11.14 -12.52
C PRO A 24 10.23 -12.18 -12.31
N GLY A 25 9.00 -11.87 -12.73
CA GLY A 25 7.88 -12.79 -12.65
C GLY A 25 7.21 -12.92 -11.28
N VAL A 26 7.65 -12.20 -10.24
CA VAL A 26 6.85 -12.04 -9.01
C VAL A 26 5.64 -11.14 -9.27
N VAL A 27 5.95 -10.00 -9.89
CA VAL A 27 5.09 -9.03 -10.59
C VAL A 27 4.52 -9.49 -11.93
N PRO A 28 3.23 -9.83 -12.20
CA PRO A 28 2.81 -10.00 -13.59
C PRO A 28 3.17 -8.75 -14.43
N GLY A 29 3.91 -8.95 -15.52
CA GLY A 29 4.42 -7.86 -16.36
C GLY A 29 5.76 -7.23 -15.91
N VAL A 30 6.31 -7.63 -14.76
CA VAL A 30 7.64 -7.18 -14.30
C VAL A 30 8.71 -8.20 -14.70
N GLY A 31 9.39 -7.94 -15.83
CA GLY A 31 10.57 -8.68 -16.26
C GLY A 31 11.89 -8.07 -15.75
N ALA A 32 13.03 -8.69 -16.04
CA ALA A 32 14.36 -8.26 -15.57
C ALA A 32 14.69 -6.78 -15.87
N LYS A 33 14.35 -6.28 -17.06
CA LYS A 33 14.55 -4.86 -17.40
C LYS A 33 13.67 -3.92 -16.57
N ASN A 34 12.45 -4.34 -16.22
CA ASN A 34 11.53 -3.53 -15.42
C ASN A 34 11.96 -3.53 -13.94
N VAL A 35 12.51 -4.65 -13.44
CA VAL A 35 13.11 -4.71 -12.09
C VAL A 35 14.19 -3.65 -11.92
N GLN A 36 15.13 -3.54 -12.87
CA GLN A 36 16.19 -2.52 -12.79
C GLN A 36 15.60 -1.10 -12.77
N LYS A 37 14.65 -0.80 -13.67
CA LYS A 37 14.00 0.51 -13.75
C LYS A 37 13.26 0.89 -12.46
N LEU A 38 12.58 -0.07 -11.84
CA LEU A 38 11.91 0.11 -10.56
C LEU A 38 12.91 0.30 -9.41
N ALA A 39 14.01 -0.46 -9.42
CA ALA A 39 15.10 -0.32 -8.46
C ALA A 39 15.79 1.06 -8.54
N ASP A 40 15.89 1.65 -9.74
CA ASP A 40 16.38 3.02 -9.94
C ASP A 40 15.44 4.07 -9.30
N GLN A 41 14.16 3.73 -9.10
CA GLN A 41 13.18 4.52 -8.35
C GLN A 41 13.05 4.08 -6.87
N ASP A 42 14.02 3.32 -6.37
CA ASP A 42 14.04 2.75 -5.01
C ASP A 42 12.86 1.81 -4.68
N VAL A 43 12.25 1.23 -5.71
CA VAL A 43 11.23 0.18 -5.57
C VAL A 43 11.91 -1.18 -5.62
N ARG A 44 12.14 -1.76 -4.44
CA ARG A 44 12.94 -2.97 -4.23
C ARG A 44 12.12 -4.21 -3.94
N SER A 45 10.84 -4.11 -3.59
CA SER A 45 9.98 -5.28 -3.33
C SER A 45 8.59 -5.16 -3.99
N ALA A 46 7.87 -6.27 -4.07
CA ALA A 46 6.48 -6.28 -4.56
C ALA A 46 5.55 -5.47 -3.64
N GLN A 47 5.82 -5.48 -2.33
CA GLN A 47 5.10 -4.68 -1.35
C GLN A 47 5.30 -3.19 -1.59
N GLN A 48 6.52 -2.73 -1.86
CA GLN A 48 6.78 -1.34 -2.19
C GLN A 48 6.07 -0.91 -3.47
N LEU A 49 6.07 -1.75 -4.52
CA LEU A 49 5.35 -1.46 -5.77
C LEU A 49 3.84 -1.34 -5.54
N MET A 50 3.25 -2.23 -4.73
CA MET A 50 1.86 -2.10 -4.28
C MET A 50 1.65 -0.83 -3.45
N GLY A 51 2.64 -0.48 -2.62
CA GLY A 51 2.67 0.76 -1.84
C GLY A 51 2.54 2.00 -2.71
N TYR A 52 3.33 2.11 -3.78
CA TYR A 52 3.21 3.20 -4.75
C TYR A 52 1.84 3.24 -5.43
N TYR A 53 1.29 2.10 -5.83
CA TYR A 53 -0.05 2.06 -6.43
C TYR A 53 -1.14 2.54 -5.45
N CYS A 54 -1.07 2.12 -4.18
CA CYS A 54 -1.99 2.57 -3.13
C CYS A 54 -1.77 4.05 -2.75
N LEU A 55 -0.53 4.52 -2.75
CA LEU A 55 -0.17 5.91 -2.46
C LEU A 55 -0.75 6.87 -3.51
N LEU A 56 -0.86 6.44 -4.76
CA LEU A 56 -1.57 7.15 -5.83
C LEU A 56 -3.09 6.89 -5.81
N ASN A 57 -3.62 6.51 -4.64
CA ASN A 57 -5.04 6.23 -4.38
C ASN A 57 -5.66 5.20 -5.33
N ARG A 58 -4.87 4.25 -5.85
CA ARG A 58 -5.28 3.25 -6.85
C ARG A 58 -5.76 3.87 -8.17
N ASP A 59 -5.41 5.12 -8.45
CA ASP A 59 -5.74 5.79 -9.72
C ASP A 59 -4.91 5.17 -10.86
N ALA A 60 -5.61 4.45 -11.74
CA ALA A 60 -5.01 3.75 -12.87
C ALA A 60 -4.26 4.68 -13.84
N ALA A 61 -4.78 5.88 -14.08
CA ALA A 61 -4.21 6.83 -15.03
C ALA A 61 -2.94 7.49 -14.45
N VAL A 62 -2.98 7.88 -13.18
CA VAL A 62 -1.82 8.46 -12.47
C VAL A 62 -0.71 7.41 -12.33
N PHE A 63 -1.04 6.18 -11.94
CA PHE A 63 -0.05 5.11 -11.83
C PHE A 63 0.54 4.68 -13.18
N THR A 64 -0.27 4.67 -14.25
CA THR A 64 0.21 4.43 -15.61
C THR A 64 1.25 5.49 -16.02
N ARG A 65 0.95 6.77 -15.81
CA ARG A 65 1.90 7.87 -16.08
C ARG A 65 3.19 7.72 -15.27
N TRP A 66 3.08 7.33 -13.99
CA TRP A 66 4.24 7.10 -13.13
C TRP A 66 5.13 5.95 -13.66
N LEU A 67 4.56 4.79 -14.00
CA LEU A 67 5.33 3.68 -14.58
C LEU A 67 5.95 4.03 -15.94
N GLN A 68 5.24 4.81 -16.77
CA GLN A 68 5.78 5.32 -18.03
C GLN A 68 6.96 6.27 -17.81
N GLY A 69 6.91 7.09 -16.75
CA GLY A 69 8.04 7.92 -16.32
C GLY A 69 9.26 7.12 -15.84
N CYS A 70 9.06 5.85 -15.47
CA CYS A 70 10.13 4.89 -15.21
C CYS A 70 10.62 4.19 -16.49
N ASP A 71 10.25 4.68 -17.68
CA ASP A 71 10.49 4.06 -18.99
C ASP A 71 9.88 2.65 -19.18
N ILE A 72 8.85 2.26 -18.41
CA ILE A 72 8.21 0.95 -18.58
C ILE A 72 7.25 1.01 -19.78
N GLN A 73 7.42 0.10 -20.75
CA GLN A 73 6.61 0.11 -21.97
C GLN A 73 5.13 -0.16 -21.66
N GLN A 74 4.24 0.51 -22.40
CA GLN A 74 2.79 0.49 -22.20
C GLN A 74 2.20 -0.92 -22.06
N ARG A 75 2.67 -1.88 -22.86
CA ARG A 75 2.19 -3.27 -22.80
C ARG A 75 2.44 -3.95 -21.45
N TYR A 76 3.53 -3.62 -20.75
CA TYR A 76 3.83 -4.15 -19.43
C TYR A 76 3.06 -3.38 -18.35
N VAL A 77 2.90 -2.07 -18.53
CA VAL A 77 2.13 -1.22 -17.61
C VAL A 77 0.70 -1.75 -17.43
N GLN A 78 0.03 -2.13 -18.52
CA GLN A 78 -1.34 -2.67 -18.44
C GLN A 78 -1.41 -3.97 -17.64
N VAL A 79 -0.43 -4.86 -17.80
CA VAL A 79 -0.38 -6.14 -17.06
C VAL A 79 -0.09 -5.90 -15.58
N ILE A 80 0.85 -5.02 -15.26
CA ILE A 80 1.19 -4.65 -13.87
C ILE A 80 -0.03 -4.02 -13.20
N LEU A 81 -0.67 -3.06 -13.88
CA LEU A 81 -1.85 -2.37 -13.37
C LEU A 81 -3.00 -3.35 -13.10
N HIS A 82 -3.30 -4.25 -14.05
CA HIS A 82 -4.35 -5.26 -13.86
C HIS A 82 -4.09 -6.14 -12.63
N ALA A 83 -2.85 -6.61 -12.48
CA ALA A 83 -2.46 -7.45 -11.36
C ALA A 83 -2.59 -6.71 -10.02
N LEU A 84 -2.06 -5.48 -9.91
CA LEU A 84 -2.14 -4.69 -8.68
C LEU A 84 -3.57 -4.26 -8.36
N ALA A 85 -4.36 -3.87 -9.36
CA ALA A 85 -5.77 -3.52 -9.18
C ALA A 85 -6.56 -4.72 -8.63
N SER A 86 -6.40 -5.89 -9.25
CA SER A 86 -7.05 -7.13 -8.83
C SER A 86 -6.66 -7.53 -7.41
N LYS A 87 -5.35 -7.51 -7.09
CA LYS A 87 -4.86 -7.84 -5.75
C LYS A 87 -5.34 -6.84 -4.70
N SER A 88 -5.32 -5.55 -5.02
CA SER A 88 -5.78 -4.51 -4.09
C SER A 88 -7.28 -4.58 -3.79
N ALA A 89 -8.09 -5.12 -4.71
CA ALA A 89 -9.53 -5.29 -4.52
C ALA A 89 -9.86 -6.31 -3.41
N GLU A 90 -8.92 -7.16 -3.00
CA GLU A 90 -9.11 -8.11 -1.89
C GLU A 90 -9.14 -7.42 -0.52
N PHE A 91 -8.51 -6.26 -0.39
CA PHE A 91 -8.36 -5.54 0.88
C PHE A 91 -8.77 -4.06 0.82
N CYS A 92 -9.13 -3.55 -0.36
CA CYS A 92 -9.62 -2.19 -0.56
C CYS A 92 -11.07 -2.17 -1.04
N THR A 93 -11.76 -1.08 -0.74
CA THR A 93 -13.12 -0.74 -1.22
C THR A 93 -13.15 0.73 -1.64
N ASP A 94 -14.10 1.09 -2.51
CA ASP A 94 -14.36 2.50 -2.82
C ASP A 94 -15.41 3.11 -1.88
N GLU A 95 -16.09 2.27 -1.08
CA GLU A 95 -17.06 2.70 -0.10
C GLU A 95 -16.40 3.14 1.20
N VAL A 96 -16.76 4.33 1.71
CA VAL A 96 -16.27 4.77 3.02
C VAL A 96 -16.97 3.93 4.10
N PRO A 97 -16.23 3.21 4.97
CA PRO A 97 -16.84 2.39 6.00
C PRO A 97 -17.64 3.27 6.97
N VAL A 98 -18.90 2.88 7.16
CA VAL A 98 -19.78 3.48 8.16
C VAL A 98 -19.49 2.79 9.49
N TYR A 99 -18.59 3.37 10.28
CA TYR A 99 -18.41 2.91 11.65
C TYR A 99 -19.66 3.27 12.47
N PRO A 100 -20.16 2.35 13.32
CA PRO A 100 -21.26 2.67 14.20
C PRO A 100 -20.88 3.91 15.02
N ARG A 101 -21.69 4.97 14.85
CA ARG A 101 -21.44 6.27 15.48
C ARG A 101 -21.52 6.06 17.00
N SER A 102 -20.36 6.22 17.63
CA SER A 102 -20.12 6.21 19.06
C SER A 102 -20.04 4.82 19.71
N PRO A 103 -18.91 4.49 20.39
CA PRO A 103 -18.98 3.49 21.43
C PRO A 103 -20.01 3.94 22.49
N PRO A 104 -20.69 3.02 23.18
CA PRO A 104 -21.70 3.34 24.19
C PRO A 104 -21.18 4.42 25.15
N ARG A 105 -22.01 5.44 25.38
CA ARG A 105 -21.74 6.61 26.22
C ARG A 105 -21.26 6.14 27.61
N GLY A 106 -19.96 6.27 27.90
CA GLY A 106 -19.34 5.78 29.14
C GLY A 106 -18.13 4.87 28.94
N ALA A 107 -17.93 4.33 27.73
CA ALA A 107 -16.63 3.82 27.31
C ALA A 107 -15.82 5.03 26.83
N ASP A 108 -14.81 5.44 27.60
CA ASP A 108 -13.73 6.29 27.11
C ASP A 108 -13.40 5.84 25.70
N GLY A 109 -13.58 6.70 24.69
CA GLY A 109 -13.57 6.36 23.27
C GLY A 109 -12.41 5.45 22.91
N SER A 110 -12.63 4.15 23.07
CA SER A 110 -11.54 3.24 23.41
C SER A 110 -10.70 3.11 22.17
N THR A 111 -9.42 3.46 22.32
CA THR A 111 -8.43 3.30 21.25
C THR A 111 -8.46 1.88 20.68
N THR A 112 -8.88 0.91 21.47
CA THR A 112 -9.07 -0.49 21.09
C THR A 112 -10.19 -0.68 20.07
N ALA A 113 -11.35 -0.03 20.23
CA ALA A 113 -12.48 -0.19 19.30
C ALA A 113 -12.17 0.37 17.90
N ILE A 114 -11.51 1.54 17.83
CA ILE A 114 -11.06 2.11 16.56
C ILE A 114 -10.01 1.20 15.92
N HIS A 115 -9.10 0.65 16.72
CA HIS A 115 -8.06 -0.26 16.24
C HIS A 115 -8.63 -1.56 15.66
N GLU A 116 -9.55 -2.21 16.38
CA GLU A 116 -10.23 -3.42 15.92
C GLU A 116 -11.04 -3.18 14.66
N ASN A 117 -11.79 -2.07 14.61
CA ASN A 117 -12.58 -1.69 13.45
C ASN A 117 -11.70 -1.42 12.23
N PHE A 118 -10.59 -0.70 12.40
CA PHE A 118 -9.63 -0.44 11.32
C PHE A 118 -8.97 -1.73 10.81
N ALA A 119 -8.56 -2.61 11.72
CA ALA A 119 -7.95 -3.89 11.36
C ALA A 119 -8.90 -4.78 10.54
N ARG A 120 -10.19 -4.83 10.91
CA ARG A 120 -11.20 -5.66 10.25
C ARG A 120 -11.78 -5.06 8.97
N SER A 121 -11.86 -3.74 8.87
CA SER A 121 -12.52 -3.08 7.74
C SER A 121 -11.61 -3.07 6.51
N PRO A 122 -12.14 -3.24 5.28
CA PRO A 122 -11.40 -2.95 4.06
C PRO A 122 -10.91 -1.49 4.08
N LEU A 123 -9.74 -1.25 3.49
CA LEU A 123 -9.23 0.11 3.33
C LEU A 123 -10.02 0.84 2.26
N TRP A 124 -10.25 2.14 2.42
CA TRP A 124 -11.08 2.91 1.48
C TRP A 124 -10.28 4.01 0.79
N THR A 125 -10.67 4.31 -0.46
CA THR A 125 -10.08 5.36 -1.31
C THR A 125 -10.65 6.76 -1.02
N GLY A 126 -11.75 6.83 -0.26
CA GLY A 126 -12.33 8.09 0.22
C GLY A 126 -11.52 8.78 1.32
N LYS A 127 -11.82 10.06 1.55
CA LYS A 127 -11.19 10.90 2.58
C LYS A 127 -11.31 10.27 3.98
N ILE A 128 -10.20 10.25 4.72
CA ILE A 128 -10.23 9.88 6.15
C ILE A 128 -10.97 10.96 6.94
N VAL A 129 -11.89 10.52 7.82
CA VAL A 129 -12.51 11.36 8.85
C VAL A 129 -12.01 10.98 10.25
N PRO A 130 -12.08 11.90 11.23
CA PRO A 130 -11.61 11.63 12.58
C PRO A 130 -12.26 10.39 13.20
N GLY A 131 -11.45 9.56 13.88
CA GLY A 131 -11.91 8.35 14.53
C GLY A 131 -11.96 7.10 13.64
N GLN A 132 -11.51 7.18 12.38
CA GLN A 132 -11.41 6.01 11.50
C GLN A 132 -10.02 5.34 11.51
N VAL A 133 -8.97 6.11 11.78
CA VAL A 133 -7.59 5.61 11.85
C VAL A 133 -7.06 5.79 13.27
N PRO A 134 -6.59 4.73 13.94
CA PRO A 134 -6.05 4.83 15.30
C PRO A 134 -4.92 5.86 15.38
N GLY A 135 -4.99 6.75 16.37
CA GLY A 135 -3.97 7.78 16.57
C GLY A 135 -4.13 9.05 15.73
N LEU A 136 -5.00 9.08 14.70
CA LEU A 136 -5.19 10.27 13.87
C LEU A 136 -6.51 11.00 14.19
N GLY A 137 -6.39 12.12 14.90
CA GLY A 137 -7.46 13.12 15.04
C GLY A 137 -7.53 14.07 13.84
N ALA A 138 -8.52 14.98 13.82
CA ALA A 138 -8.72 15.93 12.72
C ALA A 138 -7.47 16.73 12.33
N ALA A 139 -6.74 17.25 13.34
CA ALA A 139 -5.51 17.99 13.11
C ALA A 139 -4.37 17.10 12.57
N GLY A 140 -4.27 15.85 13.05
CA GLY A 140 -3.30 14.87 12.54
C GLY A 140 -3.57 14.54 11.07
N ILE A 141 -4.83 14.27 10.71
CA ILE A 141 -5.26 14.01 9.32
C ILE A 141 -4.88 15.18 8.41
N ALA A 142 -5.16 16.43 8.83
CA ALA A 142 -4.83 17.62 8.03
C ALA A 142 -3.32 17.78 7.80
N ARG A 143 -2.49 17.51 8.82
CA ARG A 143 -1.03 17.59 8.69
C ARG A 143 -0.46 16.48 7.82
N VAL A 144 -0.95 15.24 8.00
CA VAL A 144 -0.57 14.13 7.13
C VAL A 144 -0.98 14.41 5.69
N ALA A 145 -2.16 15.01 5.46
CA ALA A 145 -2.58 15.44 4.14
C ALA A 145 -1.57 16.38 3.48
N ALA A 146 -1.22 17.46 4.18
CA ALA A 146 -0.26 18.44 3.69
C ALA A 146 1.11 17.81 3.40
N ALA A 147 1.59 16.93 4.27
CA ALA A 147 2.87 16.24 4.11
C ALA A 147 2.85 15.26 2.91
N VAL A 148 1.76 14.51 2.72
CA VAL A 148 1.57 13.60 1.57
C VAL A 148 1.55 14.40 0.27
N VAL A 149 0.79 15.51 0.22
CA VAL A 149 0.77 16.40 -0.96
C VAL A 149 2.16 16.94 -1.28
N THR A 150 2.92 17.33 -0.26
CA THR A 150 4.30 17.84 -0.43
C THR A 150 5.24 16.75 -0.96
N ARG A 151 5.08 15.49 -0.52
CA ARG A 151 5.87 14.36 -1.03
C ARG A 151 5.45 13.95 -2.44
N LEU A 152 4.17 14.07 -2.77
CA LEU A 152 3.59 13.76 -4.06
C LEU A 152 3.55 14.97 -5.01
N ALA A 153 4.41 15.98 -4.81
CA ALA A 153 4.43 17.31 -5.45
C ALA A 153 4.37 17.35 -7.00
N SER A 154 4.24 16.20 -7.66
CA SER A 154 4.09 16.00 -9.11
C SER A 154 2.73 15.45 -9.55
N SER A 155 1.81 15.11 -8.63
CA SER A 155 0.54 14.45 -9.00
C SER A 155 -0.68 15.32 -8.70
N ASP A 156 -1.56 15.45 -9.70
CA ASP A 156 -2.93 15.98 -9.54
C ASP A 156 -3.77 15.17 -8.52
N ALA A 157 -3.24 14.04 -8.04
CA ALA A 157 -3.82 13.15 -7.03
C ALA A 157 -3.64 13.64 -5.59
N ALA A 158 -3.17 14.88 -5.40
CA ALA A 158 -3.03 15.57 -4.12
C ALA A 158 -4.39 15.92 -3.47
N SER A 159 -5.24 14.92 -3.24
CA SER A 159 -6.46 15.05 -2.43
C SER A 159 -6.18 14.74 -0.96
N VAL A 160 -7.20 14.95 -0.12
CA VAL A 160 -7.16 14.58 1.30
C VAL A 160 -6.84 13.08 1.43
N PRO A 161 -5.93 12.67 2.34
CA PRO A 161 -5.43 11.31 2.41
C PRO A 161 -6.57 10.34 2.68
N SER A 162 -6.57 9.26 1.91
CA SER A 162 -7.39 8.08 2.13
C SER A 162 -6.66 7.07 3.02
N ALA A 163 -7.39 6.11 3.58
CA ALA A 163 -6.77 5.04 4.35
C ALA A 163 -5.85 4.17 3.48
N VAL A 164 -6.21 3.99 2.21
CA VAL A 164 -5.38 3.31 1.20
C VAL A 164 -4.08 4.07 0.98
N GLN A 165 -4.09 5.40 0.89
CA GLN A 165 -2.88 6.20 0.71
C GLN A 165 -1.93 6.14 1.92
N LEU A 166 -2.47 6.07 3.15
CA LEU A 166 -1.65 5.89 4.35
C LEU A 166 -0.95 4.53 4.36
N LEU A 167 -1.67 3.44 4.05
CA LEU A 167 -1.04 2.13 3.87
C LEU A 167 -0.03 2.18 2.73
N GLY A 168 -0.38 2.82 1.61
CA GLY A 168 0.50 2.96 0.46
C GLY A 168 1.82 3.62 0.80
N LEU A 169 1.80 4.71 1.56
CA LEU A 169 3.00 5.36 2.06
C LEU A 169 3.82 4.44 2.98
N PHE A 170 3.15 3.73 3.89
CA PHE A 170 3.82 2.79 4.80
C PHE A 170 4.52 1.65 4.06
N LEU A 171 3.86 1.06 3.06
CA LEU A 171 4.41 0.02 2.20
C LEU A 171 5.52 0.56 1.29
N ALA A 172 5.39 1.78 0.76
CA ALA A 172 6.43 2.41 -0.07
C ALA A 172 7.74 2.63 0.71
N LEU A 173 7.65 2.90 2.02
CA LEU A 173 8.79 2.94 2.93
C LEU A 173 9.30 1.54 3.35
N GLY A 174 8.83 0.47 2.69
CA GLY A 174 9.27 -0.89 2.98
C GLY A 174 8.82 -1.41 4.35
N ARG A 175 7.65 -0.97 4.84
CA ARG A 175 7.14 -1.30 6.19
C ARG A 175 8.10 -0.92 7.32
N ASP A 176 9.00 0.04 7.10
CA ASP A 176 9.88 0.54 8.15
C ASP A 176 9.07 1.41 9.14
N ALA A 177 8.66 0.78 10.24
CA ALA A 177 7.92 1.40 11.33
C ALA A 177 8.64 2.64 11.90
N SER A 178 9.98 2.64 11.94
CA SER A 178 10.77 3.74 12.47
C SER A 178 10.75 4.93 11.51
N GLN A 179 10.92 4.69 10.21
CA GLN A 179 10.83 5.74 9.19
C GLN A 179 9.43 6.34 9.10
N PHE A 180 8.39 5.51 9.14
CA PHE A 180 7.01 6.00 9.10
C PHE A 180 6.64 6.76 10.38
N ASN A 181 7.10 6.29 11.55
CA ASN A 181 6.92 7.03 12.81
C ASN A 181 7.64 8.39 12.75
N ALA A 182 8.87 8.44 12.23
CA ALA A 182 9.62 9.68 12.04
C ALA A 182 8.90 10.64 11.08
N PHE A 183 8.30 10.14 10.00
CA PHE A 183 7.44 10.95 9.12
C PHE A 183 6.25 11.55 9.88
N LEU A 184 5.54 10.76 10.68
CA LEU A 184 4.40 11.26 11.44
C LEU A 184 4.81 12.30 12.50
N THR A 185 5.92 12.09 13.21
CA THR A 185 6.35 13.00 14.28
C THR A 185 7.03 14.25 13.74
N THR A 186 7.95 14.10 12.80
CA THR A 186 8.82 15.19 12.30
C THR A 186 8.13 15.97 11.19
N ASP A 187 7.61 15.27 10.18
CA ASP A 187 7.04 15.94 9.00
C ASP A 187 5.58 16.34 9.24
N CYS A 188 4.83 15.56 10.01
CA CYS A 188 3.42 15.82 10.30
C CYS A 188 3.15 16.39 11.70
N GLY A 189 4.15 16.57 12.56
CA GLY A 189 3.98 17.14 13.91
C GLY A 189 3.00 16.35 14.80
N CYS A 190 2.85 15.05 14.59
CA CYS A 190 2.02 14.20 15.45
C CYS A 190 2.72 13.93 16.78
N GLN A 191 1.93 13.88 17.87
CA GLN A 191 2.46 13.47 19.17
C GLN A 191 2.99 12.02 19.09
N PRO A 192 4.13 11.68 19.74
CA PRO A 192 4.75 10.36 19.63
C PRO A 192 3.81 9.20 19.95
N GLN A 193 2.96 9.34 20.97
CA GLN A 193 1.98 8.30 21.34
C GLN A 193 0.92 8.07 20.25
N HIS A 194 0.50 9.12 19.55
CA HIS A 194 -0.47 9.05 18.46
C HIS A 194 0.16 8.47 17.18
N ALA A 195 1.39 8.87 16.87
CA ALA A 195 2.17 8.32 15.77
C ALA A 195 2.38 6.81 15.94
N ARG A 196 2.82 6.38 17.14
CA ARG A 196 3.01 4.96 17.48
C ARG A 196 1.75 4.12 17.27
N ARG A 197 0.59 4.59 17.75
CA ARG A 197 -0.69 3.88 17.55
C ARG A 197 -1.08 3.76 16.07
N THR A 198 -0.77 4.77 15.28
CA THR A 198 -1.01 4.76 13.83
C THR A 198 -0.12 3.72 13.15
N VAL A 199 1.16 3.69 13.52
CA VAL A 199 2.16 2.73 13.01
C VAL A 199 1.76 1.30 13.37
N GLU A 200 1.40 1.03 14.63
CA GLU A 200 0.96 -0.30 15.10
C GLU A 200 -0.27 -0.79 14.31
N ALA A 201 -1.25 0.09 14.07
CA ALA A 201 -2.44 -0.24 13.30
C ALA A 201 -2.13 -0.55 11.83
N LEU A 202 -1.26 0.25 11.19
CA LEU A 202 -0.85 0.02 9.80
C LEU A 202 0.04 -1.20 9.65
N GLN A 203 0.92 -1.47 10.62
CA GLN A 203 1.74 -2.68 10.66
C GLN A 203 0.85 -3.92 10.73
N SER A 204 -0.09 -3.96 11.68
CA SER A 204 -1.04 -5.08 11.80
C SER A 204 -1.86 -5.28 10.52
N LYS A 205 -2.27 -4.17 9.87
CA LYS A 205 -2.97 -4.23 8.58
C LYS A 205 -2.07 -4.77 7.47
N ALA A 206 -0.83 -4.29 7.37
CA ALA A 206 0.14 -4.75 6.37
C ALA A 206 0.46 -6.24 6.56
N GLU A 207 0.65 -6.71 7.78
CA GLU A 207 0.85 -8.14 8.09
C GLU A 207 -0.31 -9.00 7.59
N SER A 208 -1.55 -8.54 7.75
CA SER A 208 -2.73 -9.27 7.25
C SER A 208 -2.79 -9.40 5.72
N ILE A 209 -2.13 -8.49 4.98
CA ILE A 209 -2.12 -8.46 3.51
C ILE A 209 -0.88 -9.14 2.95
N CYS A 210 0.26 -8.97 3.64
CA CYS A 210 1.58 -9.30 3.13
C CYS A 210 2.14 -10.63 3.66
N ASP A 211 1.65 -11.13 4.80
CA ASP A 211 2.26 -12.29 5.46
C ASP A 211 1.36 -13.53 5.34
N ALA A 212 1.95 -14.67 4.93
CA ALA A 212 1.22 -15.91 4.64
C ALA A 212 0.52 -16.54 5.84
N GLN A 213 1.00 -16.24 7.05
CA GLN A 213 0.62 -16.97 8.26
C GLN A 213 -0.77 -16.62 8.78
N THR A 214 -1.37 -15.50 8.38
CA THR A 214 -2.68 -15.04 8.89
C THR A 214 -3.85 -15.37 7.96
N ALA A 215 -3.60 -15.74 6.71
CA ALA A 215 -4.63 -16.09 5.72
C ALA A 215 -5.38 -17.40 6.03
N GLY A 216 -4.87 -18.23 6.95
CA GLY A 216 -5.49 -19.50 7.34
C GLY A 216 -6.73 -19.40 8.23
N THR A 217 -7.10 -18.20 8.71
CA THR A 217 -8.19 -18.07 9.70
C THR A 217 -9.20 -16.95 9.44
N SER A 218 -8.95 -16.09 8.46
CA SER A 218 -9.93 -15.08 8.05
C SER A 218 -10.91 -15.73 7.08
N THR A 219 -12.00 -16.27 7.64
CA THR A 219 -13.17 -16.71 6.87
C THR A 219 -13.50 -15.61 5.86
N PRO A 220 -13.55 -15.89 4.54
CA PRO A 220 -13.84 -14.87 3.55
C PRO A 220 -15.14 -14.20 3.93
N THR A 221 -15.11 -12.86 4.00
CA THR A 221 -16.31 -12.03 4.11
C THR A 221 -17.18 -12.32 2.90
N THR A 222 -17.99 -13.36 3.03
CA THR A 222 -18.97 -13.76 2.05
C THR A 222 -20.00 -12.66 2.08
N GLN A 223 -19.96 -11.78 1.08
CA GLN A 223 -21.11 -10.94 0.73
C GLN A 223 -22.28 -11.90 0.51
N ARG A 224 -23.14 -11.93 1.52
CA ARG A 224 -24.23 -12.87 1.68
C ARG A 224 -25.32 -12.56 0.66
N THR A 225 -25.23 -13.20 -0.50
CA THR A 225 -26.41 -13.52 -1.30
C THR A 225 -26.83 -14.92 -0.87
N GLY A 226 -28.02 -15.03 -0.28
CA GLY A 226 -28.39 -16.15 0.58
C GLY A 226 -28.56 -17.49 -0.13
N SER A 227 -28.22 -18.58 0.56
CA SER A 227 -29.12 -19.71 0.81
C SER A 227 -28.44 -20.72 1.75
N ARG A 228 -29.22 -21.13 2.74
CA ARG A 228 -29.00 -22.12 3.79
C ARG A 228 -28.79 -23.53 3.22
N LEU A 229 -27.85 -24.31 3.80
CA LEU A 229 -27.84 -25.78 4.02
C LEU A 229 -26.48 -26.08 4.72
N GLU A 230 -26.49 -26.39 6.01
CA GLU A 230 -26.43 -27.73 6.63
C GLU A 230 -25.03 -28.38 6.64
N SER A 231 -24.70 -28.87 7.83
CA SER A 231 -23.39 -29.20 8.40
C SER A 231 -23.06 -30.68 8.35
N THR A 232 -21.78 -31.06 8.26
CA THR A 232 -21.06 -31.94 9.25
C THR A 232 -19.56 -32.08 8.93
N PRO A 233 -18.70 -32.40 9.93
CA PRO A 233 -17.23 -32.39 9.83
C PRO A 233 -16.60 -33.80 9.89
N GLU A 234 -15.40 -33.99 9.31
CA GLU A 234 -14.45 -35.01 9.81
C GLU A 234 -12.99 -34.91 9.25
N VAL A 235 -12.04 -35.14 10.18
CA VAL A 235 -10.64 -35.66 10.09
C VAL A 235 -9.54 -34.91 9.31
N ALA A 236 -8.48 -34.47 10.01
CA ALA A 236 -7.14 -35.10 9.94
C ALA A 236 -6.06 -34.43 10.82
N SER A 237 -5.22 -35.31 11.34
CA SER A 237 -4.14 -35.12 12.32
C SER A 237 -2.78 -34.78 11.66
N ALA A 238 -1.97 -34.07 12.45
CA ALA A 238 -0.52 -33.82 12.45
C ALA A 238 0.41 -34.45 11.38
N VAL A 239 1.48 -33.74 11.01
CA VAL A 239 2.88 -34.18 11.14
C VAL A 239 3.87 -33.02 10.96
N ARG A 240 4.96 -33.10 11.74
CA ARG A 240 6.10 -32.19 11.91
C ARG A 240 7.21 -32.51 10.87
N GLY A 241 7.99 -31.52 10.43
CA GLY A 241 9.21 -31.78 9.63
C GLY A 241 10.09 -30.54 9.45
N VAL A 242 11.33 -30.65 9.91
CA VAL A 242 12.39 -29.64 10.07
C VAL A 242 13.19 -29.43 8.76
N GLY A 243 13.77 -28.24 8.58
CA GLY A 243 14.88 -28.03 7.63
C GLY A 243 15.39 -26.59 7.64
N ALA A 244 16.47 -26.33 8.37
CA ALA A 244 17.30 -25.14 8.28
C ALA A 244 18.30 -25.29 7.13
N ASP A 245 18.62 -24.22 6.40
CA ASP A 245 19.99 -23.71 6.25
C ASP A 245 20.08 -22.43 5.40
N GLU A 246 21.12 -21.67 5.71
CA GLU A 246 21.41 -20.26 5.40
C GLU A 246 21.80 -19.96 3.93
N ALA A 247 21.63 -18.70 3.50
CA ALA A 247 22.64 -17.98 2.71
C ALA A 247 22.36 -16.47 2.56
N ALA A 248 23.13 -15.70 3.33
CA ALA A 248 23.59 -14.33 3.16
C ALA A 248 23.29 -13.56 1.85
N VAL A 249 22.63 -12.40 1.99
CA VAL A 249 23.02 -11.14 1.32
C VAL A 249 22.72 -9.98 2.28
N VAL A 250 23.71 -9.55 3.06
CA VAL A 250 23.68 -8.27 3.77
C VAL A 250 24.82 -7.41 3.24
N ALA A 251 24.50 -6.49 2.35
CA ALA A 251 25.33 -5.35 2.03
C ALA A 251 24.42 -4.17 1.65
N GLN A 252 24.80 -2.97 2.12
CA GLN A 252 24.34 -1.65 1.68
C GLN A 252 23.13 -0.98 2.37
N VAL A 253 23.13 -0.86 3.71
CA VAL A 253 22.34 0.19 4.42
C VAL A 253 23.26 1.37 4.75
N ALA A 254 23.54 2.21 3.75
CA ALA A 254 24.18 3.51 3.97
C ALA A 254 23.78 4.60 2.95
N SER A 255 22.78 4.36 2.09
CA SER A 255 22.41 5.28 0.99
C SER A 255 20.92 5.69 0.95
N THR A 256 20.18 5.52 2.04
CA THR A 256 18.73 5.85 2.11
C THR A 256 18.42 7.32 2.34
N ARG A 257 19.43 8.20 2.45
CA ARG A 257 19.20 9.67 2.46
C ARG A 257 19.10 10.30 1.07
N SER A 258 19.39 9.55 0.00
CA SER A 258 19.39 10.07 -1.38
C SER A 258 18.09 9.78 -2.17
N SER A 259 17.29 8.80 -1.76
CA SER A 259 16.08 8.40 -2.52
C SER A 259 14.91 9.38 -2.39
N LEU A 260 14.91 10.26 -1.38
CA LEU A 260 13.91 11.33 -1.23
C LEU A 260 14.13 12.52 -2.18
N GLY A 261 15.32 12.68 -2.75
CA GLY A 261 15.62 13.76 -3.69
C GLY A 261 14.94 13.60 -5.06
N TRP A 262 14.66 12.35 -5.47
CA TRP A 262 14.11 12.06 -6.80
C TRP A 262 12.62 12.42 -6.94
N LEU A 263 11.83 12.28 -5.86
CA LEU A 263 10.42 12.73 -5.87
C LEU A 263 10.31 14.25 -6.04
N LEU A 264 11.24 15.02 -5.49
CA LEU A 264 11.32 16.47 -5.68
C LEU A 264 11.82 16.84 -7.09
N LEU A 265 12.78 16.09 -7.65
CA LEU A 265 13.30 16.32 -9.00
C LEU A 265 12.28 15.99 -10.11
N LEU A 266 11.50 14.91 -9.96
CA LEU A 266 10.41 14.58 -10.89
C LEU A 266 9.30 15.64 -10.85
N GLY A 267 8.95 16.17 -9.67
CA GLY A 267 8.02 17.30 -9.56
C GLY A 267 8.50 18.56 -10.25
N ALA A 268 9.78 18.91 -10.08
CA ALA A 268 10.38 20.06 -10.75
C ALA A 268 10.37 19.93 -12.28
N LEU A 269 10.65 18.72 -12.81
CA LEU A 269 10.67 18.47 -14.25
C LEU A 269 9.27 18.58 -14.88
N VAL A 270 8.24 17.99 -14.25
CA VAL A 270 6.85 18.03 -14.75
C VAL A 270 6.29 19.45 -14.70
N ALA A 271 6.55 20.18 -13.62
CA ALA A 271 6.14 21.58 -13.50
C ALA A 271 6.82 22.47 -14.57
N ALA A 272 8.12 22.25 -14.84
CA ALA A 272 8.84 22.99 -15.87
C ALA A 272 8.28 22.72 -17.28
N VAL A 273 7.95 21.48 -17.61
CA VAL A 273 7.34 21.12 -18.91
C VAL A 273 5.95 21.72 -19.07
N ALA A 274 5.13 21.73 -18.01
CA ALA A 274 3.81 22.34 -18.04
C ALA A 274 3.87 23.88 -18.20
N VAL A 275 4.85 24.54 -17.57
CA VAL A 275 5.09 25.98 -17.75
C VAL A 275 5.60 26.29 -19.16
N LEU A 276 6.50 25.47 -19.71
CA LEU A 276 6.99 25.62 -21.10
C LEU A 276 5.89 25.38 -22.14
N ALA A 277 5.01 24.40 -21.94
CA ALA A 277 3.86 24.16 -22.81
C ALA A 277 2.83 25.31 -22.77
N ARG A 278 2.74 26.02 -21.64
CA ARG A 278 1.82 27.16 -21.47
C ARG A 278 2.43 28.49 -21.96
N ALA A 279 3.76 28.60 -21.96
CA ALA A 279 4.49 29.76 -22.48
C ALA A 279 4.74 29.66 -24.00
N GLY A 280 4.77 28.44 -24.56
CA GLY A 280 4.95 28.16 -25.98
C GLY A 280 3.67 28.35 -26.80
N GLY A 281 2.97 29.47 -26.62
CA GLY A 281 1.91 29.91 -27.54
C GLY A 281 2.50 30.09 -28.94
N TYR A 282 2.46 29.02 -29.72
CA TYR A 282 2.75 29.05 -31.14
C TYR A 282 1.56 29.69 -31.85
N PRO A 283 1.76 30.77 -32.63
CA PRO A 283 0.72 31.31 -33.50
C PRO A 283 0.30 30.34 -34.60
#